data_AF-A0A811ARC0-F1
#
_entry.id   AF-A0A811ARC0-F1
#
_cell.length_a   1.000
_cell.length_b   1.000
_cell.length_c   1.000
_cell.angle_alpha   90.00
_cell.angle_beta   90.00
_cell.angle_gamma   90.00
#
_symmetry.space_group_name_H-M   'P 1'
#
loop_
_entity.id
_entity.type
_entity.pdbx_description
1 polymer ?
#
loop_
_entity_poly.entity_id
_entity_poly.type
_entity_poly.pdbx_seq_one_letter_code
_entity_poly.pdbx_strand_id
1 'polypeptide(L)'
;MNHEKSVDFIGVGTGPFNLSIAALSHQIEELDCLFFDEHPHFSRHPGMLVPDCHMQTVFLKDLVSAVAPTNPYSFVNYLVKHKSSIASLQADYVQYPVKSFLTTSAGLLKI
;
A
#
# COMPACT_ATOMS: atom_id res chain seq x y z
N MET A 1 -26.30 15.12 -21.55
CA MET A 1 -26.84 14.22 -20.51
C MET A 1 -25.66 13.74 -19.70
N ASN A 2 -25.47 14.26 -18.49
CA ASN A 2 -24.44 13.79 -17.59
C ASN A 2 -24.99 12.54 -16.90
N HIS A 3 -24.54 11.36 -17.29
CA HIS A 3 -24.76 10.18 -16.45
C HIS A 3 -23.80 10.32 -15.27
N GLU A 4 -24.34 10.64 -14.10
CA GLU A 4 -23.61 10.46 -12.84
C GLU A 4 -23.24 8.98 -12.76
N LYS A 5 -21.94 8.67 -12.83
CA LYS A 5 -21.45 7.30 -12.66
C LYS A 5 -21.69 6.91 -11.20
N SER A 6 -22.61 5.98 -10.97
CA SER A 6 -22.82 5.38 -9.66
C SER A 6 -21.66 4.44 -9.33
N VAL A 7 -21.26 4.40 -8.07
CA VAL A 7 -20.22 3.51 -7.55
C VAL A 7 -20.77 2.73 -6.37
N ASP A 8 -20.25 1.53 -6.12
CA ASP A 8 -20.69 0.65 -5.03
C ASP A 8 -20.34 1.24 -3.66
N PHE A 9 -19.16 1.86 -3.56
CA PHE A 9 -18.76 2.61 -2.37
C PHE A 9 -17.69 3.66 -2.67
N ILE A 10 -17.52 4.56 -1.70
CA ILE A 10 -16.50 5.60 -1.71
C ILE A 10 -15.66 5.51 -0.44
N GLY A 11 -14.34 5.44 -0.59
CA GLY A 11 -13.38 5.58 0.49
C GLY A 11 -12.93 7.04 0.65
N VAL A 12 -13.02 7.57 1.87
CA VAL A 12 -12.49 8.90 2.21
C VAL A 12 -11.21 8.75 3.02
N GLY A 13 -10.12 9.30 2.52
CA GLY A 13 -8.74 9.15 2.97
C GLY A 13 -8.00 8.00 2.25
N THR A 14 -6.69 8.16 2.05
CA THR A 14 -5.78 7.18 1.43
C THR A 14 -4.77 6.65 2.45
N GLY A 15 -5.24 6.41 3.68
CA GLY A 15 -4.47 5.74 4.72
C GLY A 15 -4.18 4.24 4.41
N PRO A 16 -3.40 3.55 5.26
CA PRO A 16 -3.08 2.13 5.08
C PRO A 16 -4.31 1.25 4.85
N PHE A 17 -5.37 1.51 5.62
CA PHE A 17 -6.58 0.70 5.59
C PHE A 17 -7.34 0.88 4.27
N ASN A 18 -7.55 2.12 3.83
CA ASN A 18 -8.23 2.36 2.55
C ASN A 18 -7.38 1.94 1.35
N LEU A 19 -6.04 2.03 1.42
CA LEU A 19 -5.16 1.46 0.40
C LEU A 19 -5.22 -0.07 0.35
N SER A 20 -5.37 -0.73 1.50
CA SER A 20 -5.60 -2.18 1.57
C SER A 20 -6.92 -2.56 0.90
N ILE A 21 -8.00 -1.82 1.19
CA ILE A 21 -9.30 -2.03 0.54
C ILE A 21 -9.17 -1.79 -0.97
N ALA A 22 -8.57 -0.69 -1.40
CA ALA A 22 -8.37 -0.38 -2.82
C ALA A 22 -7.59 -1.49 -3.55
N ALA A 23 -6.51 -2.00 -2.95
CA ALA A 23 -5.70 -3.08 -3.51
C ALA A 23 -6.46 -4.41 -3.66
N LEU A 24 -7.37 -4.71 -2.73
CA LEU A 24 -8.21 -5.89 -2.77
C LEU A 24 -9.35 -5.71 -3.79
N SER A 25 -10.00 -4.55 -3.78
CA SER A 25 -11.07 -4.18 -4.72
C SER A 25 -10.59 -4.17 -6.17
N HIS A 26 -9.34 -3.79 -6.45
CA HIS A 26 -8.79 -3.77 -7.81
C HIS A 26 -8.77 -5.13 -8.50
N GLN A 27 -8.87 -6.24 -7.76
CA GLN A 27 -8.92 -7.59 -8.34
C GLN A 27 -10.35 -8.10 -8.60
N ILE A 28 -11.37 -7.30 -8.34
CA ILE A 28 -12.79 -7.65 -8.52
C ILE A 28 -13.33 -6.80 -9.66
N GLU A 29 -13.57 -7.41 -10.82
CA GLU A 29 -13.95 -6.69 -12.05
C GLU A 29 -15.33 -6.01 -11.93
N GLU A 30 -16.23 -6.59 -11.14
CA GLU A 30 -17.60 -6.12 -10.97
C GLU A 30 -17.77 -5.04 -9.90
N LEU A 31 -16.68 -4.59 -9.26
CA LEU A 31 -16.72 -3.66 -8.14
C LEU A 31 -16.23 -2.26 -8.56
N ASP A 32 -17.16 -1.31 -8.69
CA ASP A 32 -16.86 0.09 -8.99
C ASP A 32 -16.69 0.88 -7.68
N CYS A 33 -15.47 1.34 -7.40
CA CYS A 33 -15.19 2.13 -6.19
C CYS A 33 -14.29 3.33 -6.48
N LEU A 34 -14.38 4.34 -5.62
CA LEU A 34 -13.57 5.56 -5.69
C LEU A 34 -12.95 5.86 -4.33
N PHE A 35 -11.73 6.39 -4.34
CA PHE A 35 -11.01 6.82 -3.15
C PHE A 35 -10.57 8.27 -3.31
N PHE A 36 -10.82 9.09 -2.28
CA PHE A 36 -10.47 10.51 -2.27
C PHE A 36 -9.58 10.83 -1.08
N ASP A 37 -8.59 11.70 -1.26
CA ASP A 37 -7.78 12.27 -0.19
C ASP A 37 -7.68 13.79 -0.39
N GLU A 38 -7.54 14.53 0.70
CA GLU A 38 -7.31 15.97 0.62
C GLU A 38 -5.87 16.30 0.18
N HIS A 39 -4.93 15.37 0.37
CA HIS A 39 -3.53 15.53 0.01
C HIS A 39 -3.26 15.03 -1.42
N PRO A 40 -2.45 15.77 -2.22
CA PRO A 40 -2.16 15.40 -3.61
C PRO A 40 -1.22 14.19 -3.72
N HIS A 41 -0.56 13.81 -2.62
CA HIS A 41 0.41 12.73 -2.56
C HIS A 41 0.25 11.96 -1.26
N PHE A 42 0.42 10.64 -1.33
CA PHE A 42 0.47 9.81 -0.14
C PHE A 42 1.69 10.20 0.69
N SER A 43 1.44 10.70 1.89
CA SER A 43 2.47 11.10 2.83
C SER A 43 2.08 10.63 4.22
N ARG A 44 2.72 9.55 4.69
CA ARG A 44 2.49 9.06 6.05
C ARG A 44 3.60 9.60 6.95
N HIS A 45 3.22 10.46 7.89
CA HIS A 45 4.10 11.06 8.92
C HIS A 45 5.48 11.50 8.39
N PRO A 46 5.55 12.44 7.43
CA PRO A 46 6.82 12.85 6.83
C PRO A 46 7.84 13.36 7.87
N GLY A 47 7.35 13.96 8.98
CA GLY A 47 8.18 14.43 10.09
C GLY A 47 8.72 13.35 11.04
N MET A 48 8.28 12.09 10.93
CA MET A 48 8.71 10.96 11.78
C MET A 48 9.64 9.97 11.06
N LEU A 49 10.06 10.27 9.82
CA LEU A 49 11.03 9.47 9.07
C LEU A 49 12.47 9.77 9.50
N VAL A 50 12.73 9.63 10.80
CA VAL A 50 14.08 9.76 11.38
C VAL A 50 14.98 8.62 10.90
N PRO A 51 16.31 8.83 10.78
CA PRO A 51 17.24 7.86 10.19
C PRO A 51 17.18 6.44 10.77
N ASP A 52 16.82 6.31 12.05
CA ASP A 52 16.79 5.04 12.79
C ASP A 52 15.36 4.54 13.07
N CYS A 53 14.38 4.99 12.28
CA CYS A 53 13.02 4.52 12.40
C CYS A 53 12.81 3.22 11.60
N HIS A 54 12.33 2.19 12.27
CA HIS A 54 12.08 0.87 11.68
C HIS A 54 10.60 0.51 11.70
N MET A 55 10.19 -0.34 10.77
CA MET A 55 8.87 -0.97 10.88
C MET A 55 8.78 -1.81 12.15
N GLN A 56 7.81 -1.48 13.00
CA GLN A 56 7.49 -2.24 14.23
C GLN A 56 6.76 -3.56 13.93
N THR A 57 6.37 -3.78 12.68
CA THR A 57 5.59 -4.94 12.22
C THR A 57 6.41 -5.78 11.25
N VAL A 58 6.15 -7.10 11.24
CA VAL A 58 6.72 -8.01 10.24
C VAL A 58 6.30 -7.62 8.83
N PHE A 59 7.15 -7.86 7.84
CA PHE A 59 6.91 -7.48 6.44
C PHE A 59 5.65 -8.12 5.81
N LEU A 60 5.19 -9.25 6.37
CA LEU A 60 3.92 -9.90 5.97
C LEU A 60 2.67 -9.17 6.47
N LYS A 61 2.81 -8.26 7.45
CA LYS A 61 1.74 -7.32 7.85
C LYS A 61 1.75 -6.10 6.91
N ASP A 62 1.71 -6.37 5.62
CA ASP A 62 1.52 -5.35 4.59
C ASP A 62 0.02 -5.12 4.33
N LEU A 63 -0.30 -4.50 3.19
CA LEU A 63 -1.68 -4.16 2.83
C LEU A 63 -2.57 -5.37 2.54
N VAL A 64 -2.04 -6.48 2.01
CA VAL A 64 -2.86 -7.52 1.38
C VAL A 64 -2.41 -8.93 1.69
N SER A 65 -1.15 -9.16 2.06
CA SER A 65 -0.54 -10.49 2.18
C SER A 65 -1.25 -11.41 3.16
N ALA A 66 -1.85 -10.86 4.23
CA ALA A 66 -2.61 -11.64 5.20
C ALA A 66 -3.91 -12.23 4.62
N VAL A 67 -4.47 -11.63 3.56
CA VAL A 67 -5.76 -12.00 2.95
C VAL A 67 -5.56 -12.60 1.57
N ALA A 68 -4.70 -12.00 0.75
CA ALA A 68 -4.43 -12.37 -0.63
C ALA A 68 -2.89 -12.33 -0.88
N PRO A 69 -2.15 -13.39 -0.49
CA PRO A 69 -0.68 -13.42 -0.56
C PRO A 69 -0.11 -13.30 -1.98
N THR A 70 -0.91 -13.61 -3.01
CA THR A 70 -0.52 -13.48 -4.42
C THR A 70 -0.92 -12.13 -5.04
N ASN A 71 -1.57 -11.25 -4.29
CA ASN A 71 -2.02 -9.96 -4.78
C ASN A 71 -0.82 -9.12 -5.27
N PRO A 72 -0.92 -8.46 -6.43
CA PRO A 72 0.20 -7.74 -7.04
C PRO A 72 0.70 -6.55 -6.22
N TYR A 73 -0.08 -6.11 -5.22
CA TYR A 73 0.27 -5.04 -4.29
C TYR A 73 0.83 -5.52 -2.95
N SER A 74 1.10 -6.82 -2.81
CA SER A 74 1.86 -7.32 -1.67
C SER A 74 3.27 -6.71 -1.64
N PHE A 75 3.80 -6.52 -0.44
CA PHE A 75 5.14 -6.00 -0.21
C PHE A 75 6.20 -6.97 -0.75
N VAL A 76 5.95 -8.28 -0.71
CA VAL A 76 6.83 -9.27 -1.34
C VAL A 76 6.91 -9.06 -2.86
N ASN A 77 5.79 -8.87 -3.54
CA ASN A 77 5.78 -8.61 -4.98
C ASN A 77 6.47 -7.28 -5.32
N TYR A 78 6.33 -6.27 -4.46
CA TYR A 78 7.09 -5.03 -4.56
C TYR A 78 8.61 -5.27 -4.51
N LEU A 79 9.10 -6.04 -3.53
CA LEU A 79 10.54 -6.34 -3.43
C LEU A 79 11.09 -7.04 -4.67
N VAL A 80 10.34 -8.02 -5.20
CA VAL A 80 10.69 -8.73 -6.43
C VAL A 80 10.80 -7.75 -7.61
N LYS A 81 9.81 -6.87 -7.80
CA LYS A 81 9.81 -5.85 -8.87
C LYS A 81 10.98 -4.87 -8.75
N HIS A 82 11.34 -4.49 -7.53
CA HIS A 82 12.41 -3.52 -7.26
C HIS A 82 13.78 -4.16 -6.98
N LYS A 83 13.97 -5.43 -7.37
CA LYS A 83 15.23 -6.19 -7.28
C LYS A 83 15.85 -6.25 -5.88
N SER A 84 15.02 -6.16 -4.84
CA SER A 84 15.44 -6.45 -3.47
C SER A 84 15.17 -7.93 -3.19
N SER A 85 16.17 -8.69 -2.76
CA SER A 85 15.99 -10.11 -2.47
C SER A 85 15.19 -10.28 -1.18
N ILE A 86 14.30 -11.27 -1.08
CA ILE A 86 13.65 -11.59 0.20
C ILE A 86 14.71 -11.94 1.26
N ALA A 87 15.86 -12.48 0.83
CA ALA A 87 17.02 -12.71 1.69
C ALA A 87 17.58 -11.43 2.34
N SER A 88 17.49 -10.26 1.69
CA SER A 88 17.89 -8.99 2.32
C SER A 88 16.97 -8.60 3.48
N LEU A 89 15.71 -9.08 3.50
CA LEU A 89 14.82 -8.88 4.65
C LEU A 89 15.24 -9.68 5.87
N GLN A 90 15.88 -10.84 5.67
CA GLN A 90 16.33 -11.70 6.77
C GLN A 90 17.58 -11.14 7.46
N ALA A 91 18.46 -10.47 6.72
CA ALA A 91 19.61 -9.76 7.27
C ALA A 91 19.20 -8.54 8.12
N ASP A 92 18.07 -7.92 7.78
CA ASP A 92 17.58 -6.66 8.37
C ASP A 92 16.33 -6.84 9.25
N TYR A 93 16.12 -8.01 9.89
CA TYR A 93 14.98 -8.26 10.79
C TYR A 93 14.82 -7.21 11.91
N VAL A 94 15.84 -6.39 12.14
CA VAL A 94 15.88 -5.33 13.15
C VAL A 94 15.76 -3.93 12.53
N GLN A 95 15.89 -3.73 11.21
CA GLN A 95 16.30 -2.43 10.65
C GLN A 95 15.63 -1.97 9.33
N TYR A 96 14.44 -2.45 8.92
CA TYR A 96 13.86 -1.98 7.65
C TYR A 96 13.37 -0.51 7.73
N PRO A 97 13.89 0.43 6.91
CA PRO A 97 13.52 1.84 7.01
C PRO A 97 12.07 2.09 6.63
N VAL A 98 11.36 2.90 7.41
CA VAL A 98 9.95 3.30 7.14
C VAL A 98 9.76 3.86 5.72
N LYS A 99 10.78 4.54 5.18
CA LYS A 99 10.78 5.12 3.82
C LYS A 99 10.46 4.09 2.73
N SER A 100 10.92 2.85 2.86
CA SER A 100 10.76 1.83 1.83
C SER A 100 9.32 1.28 1.74
N PHE A 101 8.56 1.29 2.84
CA PHE A 101 7.13 0.90 2.86
C PHE A 101 6.22 1.97 2.22
N LEU A 102 6.57 3.25 2.40
CA LEU A 102 5.82 4.36 1.82
C LEU A 102 5.90 4.37 0.29
N THR A 103 7.03 3.96 -0.28
CA THR A 103 7.20 3.85 -1.74
C THR A 103 6.28 2.78 -2.34
N THR A 104 6.10 1.63 -1.67
CA THR A 104 5.12 0.61 -2.08
C THR A 104 3.72 1.20 -2.10
N SER A 105 3.34 1.89 -1.02
CA SER A 105 2.02 2.54 -0.85
C SER A 105 1.77 3.65 -1.90
N ALA A 106 2.79 4.43 -2.26
CA ALA A 106 2.70 5.46 -3.30
C ALA A 106 2.53 4.87 -4.71
N GLY A 107 3.05 3.66 -4.97
CA GLY A 107 2.82 2.95 -6.22
C GLY A 107 1.36 2.53 -6.45
N LEU A 108 0.57 2.38 -5.37
CA LEU A 108 -0.86 2.10 -5.43
C LEU A 108 -1.73 3.34 -5.70
N LEU A 109 -1.20 4.57 -5.64
CA LEU A 109 -1.98 5.77 -5.98
C LEU A 109 -2.23 5.96 -7.48
N LYS A 110 -1.66 5.07 -8.32
CA LYS A 110 -1.93 5.02 -9.76
C LYS A 110 -3.04 4.03 -10.13
N ILE A 111 -3.72 3.47 -9.12
CA ILE A 111 -4.93 2.66 -9.26
C ILE A 111 -6.13 3.60 -9.28
#